data_AF-A0A957NQE3-F1
#
_entry.id   AF-A0A957NQE3-F1
#
_cell.length_a   1.000
_cell.length_b   1.000
_cell.length_c   1.000
_cell.angle_alpha   90.00
_cell.angle_beta   90.00
_cell.angle_gamma   90.00
#
_symmetry.space_group_name_H-M   'P 1'
#
loop_
_entity.id
_entity.type
_entity.pdbx_description
1 polymer ?
#
loop_
_entity_poly.entity_id
_entity_poly.type
_entity_poly.pdbx_seq_one_letter_code
_entity_poly.pdbx_strand_id
1 'polypeptide(L)' 'MGSGFVGSTAAYALVMRGVGRQIVLVDLNRPRAEAEANDIFHAVPFANPLDVYAGD' A
#
# COMPACT_ATOMS: atom_id res chain seq x y z
N MET A 1 7.59 0.04 3.61
CA MET A 1 7.07 -1.21 4.22
C MET A 1 7.42 -2.36 3.30
N GLY A 2 7.97 -3.48 3.78
CA GLY A 2 8.13 -4.70 2.96
C GLY A 2 6.82 -5.08 2.25
N SER A 3 6.78 -5.32 0.94
CA SER A 3 5.53 -5.68 0.23
C SER A 3 5.19 -7.17 0.29
N GLY A 4 5.82 -7.91 1.22
CA GLY A 4 5.40 -9.28 1.57
C GLY A 4 4.03 -9.31 2.26
N PHE A 5 3.47 -10.51 2.45
CA PHE A 5 2.11 -10.71 2.99
C PHE A 5 1.77 -9.88 4.23
N VAL A 6 2.71 -9.74 5.16
CA VAL A 6 2.49 -8.98 6.40
C VAL A 6 2.44 -7.47 6.12
N GLY A 7 3.33 -6.95 5.28
CA GLY A 7 3.41 -5.52 5.04
C GLY A 7 2.35 -5.01 4.05
N SER A 8 1.93 -5.82 3.07
CA SER A 8 0.77 -5.48 2.24
C SER A 8 -0.53 -5.50 3.05
N THR A 9 -0.73 -6.50 3.91
CA THR A 9 -1.90 -6.55 4.83
C THR A 9 -1.91 -5.36 5.81
N ALA A 10 -0.74 -4.99 6.36
CA ALA A 10 -0.64 -3.83 7.23
C ALA A 10 -0.94 -2.52 6.49
N ALA A 11 -0.42 -2.37 5.26
CA ALA A 11 -0.73 -1.23 4.41
C ALA A 11 -2.24 -1.14 4.12
N TYR A 12 -2.87 -2.25 3.73
CA TYR A 12 -4.31 -2.32 3.51
C TYR A 12 -5.13 -1.93 4.75
N ALA A 13 -4.75 -2.43 5.93
CA ALA A 13 -5.41 -2.07 7.19
C ALA A 13 -5.27 -0.57 7.51
N LEU A 14 -4.11 0.04 7.24
CA LEU A 14 -3.89 1.48 7.44
C LEU A 14 -4.74 2.32 6.47
N VAL A 15 -4.85 1.89 5.21
CA VAL A 15 -5.75 2.52 4.22
C VAL A 15 -7.19 2.47 4.71
N MET A 16 -7.70 1.29 5.08
CA MET A 16 -9.08 1.13 5.57
C MET A 16 -9.36 1.93 6.85
N ARG A 17 -8.38 2.09 7.73
CA ARG A 17 -8.51 2.89 8.96
C ARG A 17 -8.36 4.40 8.71
N GLY A 18 -7.95 4.82 7.50
CA GLY A 18 -7.64 6.22 7.19
C GLY A 18 -6.45 6.76 7.98
N VAL A 19 -5.51 5.89 8.38
CA VAL A 19 -4.37 6.27 9.20
C VAL A 19 -3.18 6.57 8.30
N GLY A 20 -2.85 7.86 8.21
CA GLY A 20 -1.74 8.36 7.39
C GLY A 20 -2.23 9.15 6.17
N ARG A 21 -1.28 9.73 5.44
CA ARG A 21 -1.55 10.46 4.19
C ARG A 21 -0.87 9.82 2.97
N GLN A 22 0.23 9.09 3.21
CA GLN A 22 1.01 8.41 2.19
C GLN A 22 1.56 7.08 2.74
N ILE A 23 1.49 6.02 1.95
CA ILE A 23 2.07 4.71 2.24
C ILE A 23 3.02 4.33 1.11
N VAL A 24 4.25 4.00 1.47
CA VAL A 24 5.28 3.55 0.52
C VAL A 24 5.58 2.06 0.73
N LEU A 25 5.28 1.25 -0.29
CA LEU A 25 5.65 -0.17 -0.34
C LEU A 25 7.05 -0.29 -0.93
N VAL A 26 7.96 -0.87 -0.18
CA VAL A 26 9.37 -1.06 -0.55
C VAL A 26 9.66 -2.54 -0.44
N ASP A 27 10.01 -3.19 -1.53
CA ASP A 27 10.33 -4.61 -1.55
C ASP A 27 11.51 -4.85 -2.51
N LEU A 28 12.28 -5.91 -2.24
CA LEU A 28 13.36 -6.35 -3.12
C LEU A 28 12.80 -6.74 -4.50
N ASN A 29 11.55 -7.23 -4.54
CA ASN A 29 10.81 -7.51 -5.75
C ASN A 29 9.95 -6.31 -6.14
N ARG A 30 10.56 -5.34 -6.84
CA ARG A 30 9.89 -4.13 -7.36
C ARG A 30 8.58 -4.40 -8.13
N PRO A 31 8.53 -5.35 -9.10
CA PRO A 31 7.29 -5.68 -9.81
C PRO A 31 6.15 -6.10 -8.88
N ARG A 32 6.47 -6.81 -7.79
CA ARG A 32 5.48 -7.19 -6.78
C ARG A 32 5.01 -5.97 -5.97
N ALA A 33 5.93 -5.12 -5.52
CA ALA A 33 5.58 -3.93 -4.75
C ALA A 33 4.67 -2.98 -5.54
N GLU A 34 4.91 -2.82 -6.84
CA GLU A 34 4.06 -2.02 -7.73
C GLU A 34 2.67 -2.64 -7.91
N ALA A 35 2.58 -3.96 -8.10
CA ALA A 35 1.31 -4.65 -8.23
C ALA A 35 0.45 -4.51 -6.96
N GLU A 36 1.05 -4.73 -5.78
CA GLU A 36 0.38 -4.60 -4.49
C GLU A 36 -0.02 -3.14 -4.20
N ALA A 37 0.82 -2.16 -4.53
CA ALA A 37 0.52 -0.75 -4.36
C ALA A 37 -0.70 -0.33 -5.21
N ASN A 38 -0.73 -0.76 -6.47
CA ASN A 38 -1.85 -0.49 -7.36
C ASN A 38 -3.15 -1.16 -6.91
N ASP A 39 -3.09 -2.39 -6.39
CA ASP A 39 -4.27 -3.10 -5.88
C ASP A 39 -4.85 -2.38 -4.66
N ILE A 40 -3.99 -1.97 -3.72
CA ILE A 40 -4.41 -1.18 -2.56
C ILE A 40 -4.94 0.19 -2.99
N PHE A 41 -4.31 0.86 -3.96
CA PHE A 41 -4.76 2.16 -4.49
C PHE A 41 -6.16 2.06 -5.12
N HIS A 42 -6.44 1.00 -5.86
CA HIS A 42 -7.78 0.76 -6.41
C HIS A 42 -8.84 0.47 -5.33
N ALA A 43 -8.43 0.06 -4.12
CA ALA A 43 -9.34 -0.12 -2.98
C ALA A 43 -9.65 1.20 -2.22
N VAL A 44 -8.93 2.30 -2.51
CA VAL A 44 -9.08 3.61 -1.86
C VAL A 44 -10.44 4.31 -2.08
N PRO A 45 -11.26 4.07 -3.12
CA PRO A 45 -12.59 4.71 -3.22
C PRO A 45 -13.53 4.42 -2.03
N PHE A 46 -13.20 3.44 -1.19
CA PHE A 46 -13.93 3.09 0.03
C PHE A 46 -13.26 3.59 1.32
N ALA A 47 -12.16 4.34 1.20
CA ALA A 47 -11.34 4.83 2.31
C ALA A 47 -11.00 6.33 2.17
N ASN A 48 -10.46 6.92 3.23
CA ASN A 48 -10.01 8.32 3.22
C ASN A 48 -8.92 8.55 2.15
N PRO A 49 -8.83 9.74 1.52
CA PRO A 49 -7.85 10.02 0.47
C PRO A 49 -6.43 9.83 1.01
N LEU A 50 -5.75 8.81 0.50
CA LEU A 50 -4.43 8.36 0.93
C LEU A 50 -3.65 7.89 -0.31
N ASP A 51 -2.41 8.35 -0.46
CA ASP A 51 -1.54 7.98 -1.58
C ASP A 51 -0.80 6.68 -1.27
N VAL A 52 -0.88 5.69 -2.16
CA VAL A 52 -0.12 4.43 -2.04
C VAL A 52 0.74 4.25 -3.29
N TYR A 53 2.04 4.05 -3.12
CA TYR A 53 2.96 3.83 -4.24
C TYR A 53 4.14 2.94 -3.84
N ALA A 54 4.80 2.36 -4.85
CA ALA A 54 6.03 1.62 -4.66
C ALA A 54 7.23 2.59 -4.57
N GLY A 55 8.15 2.35 -3.65
CA GLY A 55 9.39 3.11 -3.47
C GLY A 55 10.63 2.21 -3.43
N ASP A 56 11.80 2.86 -3.39
CA ASP A 56 13.12 2.22 -3.30
C ASP A 56 13.62 1.99 -1.88
#